data_AF-M2U4H9-F1
#
_entry.id   AF-M2U4H9-F1
#
_cell.length_a   1.000
_cell.length_b   1.000
_cell.length_c   1.000
_cell.angle_alpha   90.00
_cell.angle_beta   90.00
_cell.angle_gamma   90.00
#
_symmetry.space_group_name_H-M   'P 1'
#
loop_
_entity.id
_entity.type
_entity.pdbx_description
1 polymer ?
#
loop_
_entity_poly.entity_id
_entity_poly.type
_entity_poly.pdbx_seq_one_letter_code
_entity_poly.pdbx_strand_id
1 'polypeptide(L)'
;MLLGEGTRIDTALPAANVAAEPKRHFEIDPQALFAVQRAARSGGSALLGYFHSHPSGDIAPSVTDAARAAPDGRLWIIAAPGAIGAYVTGETGLHGRFRPITLKRF
;
A
#
# COMPACT_ATOMS: atom_id res chain seq x y z
N MET A 1 0.79 -6.17 -0.58
CA MET A 1 -0.52 -5.93 -1.24
C MET A 1 -1.64 -6.20 -0.25
N LEU A 2 -2.70 -5.39 -0.27
CA LEU A 2 -3.86 -5.52 0.60
C LEU A 2 -5.04 -6.03 -0.21
N LEU A 3 -5.53 -7.22 0.10
CA LEU A 3 -6.62 -7.89 -0.62
C LEU A 3 -7.86 -7.98 0.27
N GLY A 4 -9.04 -7.85 -0.32
CA GLY A 4 -10.30 -8.03 0.38
C GLY A 4 -11.50 -7.59 -0.43
N GLU A 5 -12.52 -7.09 0.25
CA GLU A 5 -13.81 -6.72 -0.34
C GLU A 5 -14.32 -5.39 0.23
N GLY A 6 -14.78 -4.49 -0.65
CA GLY A 6 -15.25 -3.16 -0.26
C GLY A 6 -14.18 -2.39 0.50
N THR A 7 -14.42 -2.15 1.79
CA THR A 7 -13.50 -1.46 2.71
C THR A 7 -12.81 -2.40 3.70
N ARG A 8 -13.05 -3.71 3.61
CA ARG A 8 -12.50 -4.73 4.51
C ARG A 8 -11.27 -5.38 3.90
N ILE A 9 -10.15 -5.32 4.63
CA ILE A 9 -8.93 -6.05 4.28
C ILE A 9 -9.03 -7.46 4.87
N ASP A 10 -8.96 -8.47 4.02
CA ASP A 10 -8.99 -9.88 4.40
C ASP A 10 -7.58 -10.49 4.42
N THR A 11 -6.67 -9.99 3.58
CA THR A 11 -5.32 -10.55 3.45
C THR A 11 -4.29 -9.46 3.18
N ALA A 12 -3.23 -9.44 3.98
CA ALA A 12 -1.99 -8.73 3.68
C ALA A 12 -1.02 -9.70 3.00
N LEU A 13 -0.94 -9.64 1.67
CA LEU A 13 -0.09 -10.51 0.86
C LEU A 13 1.30 -9.86 0.64
N PRO A 14 2.40 -10.42 1.19
CA PRO A 14 3.75 -9.93 0.91
C PRO A 14 4.12 -10.10 -0.56
N ALA A 15 4.98 -9.22 -1.06
CA ALA A 15 5.55 -9.30 -2.40
C ALA A 15 7.05 -9.04 -2.33
N ALA A 16 7.81 -9.61 -3.27
CA ALA A 16 9.23 -9.32 -3.37
C ALA A 16 9.45 -7.83 -3.69
N ASN A 17 10.43 -7.22 -3.01
CA ASN A 17 10.92 -5.90 -3.35
C ASN A 17 11.97 -6.03 -4.46
N VAL A 18 11.60 -5.66 -5.69
CA VAL A 18 12.44 -5.77 -6.89
C VAL A 18 13.12 -4.46 -7.28
N ALA A 19 13.10 -3.44 -6.40
CA ALA A 19 13.74 -2.16 -6.68
C ALA A 19 15.26 -2.35 -6.91
N ALA A 20 15.86 -1.48 -7.72
CA ALA A 20 17.31 -1.50 -7.94
C ALA A 20 18.12 -1.30 -6.63
N GLU A 21 17.56 -0.55 -5.67
CA GLU A 21 18.12 -0.34 -4.34
C GLU A 21 17.09 -0.72 -3.24
N PRO A 22 16.89 -2.02 -2.94
CA PRO A 22 15.81 -2.49 -2.05
C PRO A 22 15.91 -2.00 -0.60
N LYS A 23 17.10 -1.56 -0.17
CA LYS A 23 17.33 -0.99 1.16
C LYS A 23 16.80 0.45 1.30
N ARG A 24 16.54 1.13 0.17
CA ARG A 24 16.15 2.54 0.12
C ARG A 24 14.79 2.76 -0.54
N HIS A 25 14.45 1.90 -1.49
CA HIS A 25 13.22 1.98 -2.26
C HIS A 25 12.53 0.63 -2.26
N PHE A 26 11.22 0.65 -2.54
CA PHE A 26 10.47 -0.58 -2.77
C PHE A 26 9.86 -0.62 -4.16
N GLU A 27 9.89 -1.75 -4.84
CA GLU A 27 9.12 -1.94 -6.06
C GLU A 27 8.43 -3.29 -5.95
N ILE A 28 7.12 -3.31 -6.12
CA ILE A 28 6.35 -4.54 -6.07
C ILE A 28 6.68 -5.31 -7.35
N ASP A 29 7.06 -6.58 -7.22
CA ASP A 29 7.20 -7.49 -8.36
C ASP A 29 5.97 -7.38 -9.29
N PRO A 30 6.14 -6.88 -10.53
CA PRO A 30 5.04 -6.70 -11.46
C PRO A 30 4.30 -8.01 -11.74
N GLN A 31 5.00 -9.16 -11.77
CA GLN A 31 4.37 -10.45 -12.02
C GLN A 31 3.39 -10.81 -10.91
N ALA A 32 3.77 -10.61 -9.65
CA ALA A 32 2.90 -10.82 -8.49
C ALA A 32 1.70 -9.86 -8.52
N LEU A 33 1.93 -8.58 -8.85
CA LEU A 33 0.86 -7.58 -8.97
C LEU A 33 -0.15 -7.96 -10.07
N PHE A 34 0.34 -8.34 -11.26
CA PHE A 34 -0.51 -8.79 -12.37
C PHE A 34 -1.31 -10.04 -12.02
N ALA A 35 -0.70 -11.00 -11.31
CA ALA A 35 -1.39 -12.22 -10.87
C ALA A 35 -2.57 -11.90 -9.95
N VAL A 36 -2.36 -11.02 -8.96
CA VAL A 36 -3.42 -10.54 -8.05
C VAL A 36 -4.52 -9.83 -8.81
N GLN A 37 -4.16 -8.89 -9.69
CA GLN A 37 -5.15 -8.15 -10.48
C GLN A 37 -5.96 -9.06 -11.41
N ARG A 38 -5.32 -10.08 -12.00
CA ARG A 38 -6.01 -11.08 -12.81
C ARG A 38 -6.97 -11.92 -11.98
N ALA A 39 -6.53 -12.40 -10.82
CA ALA A 39 -7.39 -13.17 -9.91
C ALA A 39 -8.62 -12.36 -9.47
N ALA A 40 -8.44 -11.08 -9.15
CA ALA A 40 -9.55 -10.18 -8.80
C ALA A 40 -10.60 -10.08 -9.92
N ARG A 41 -10.19 -9.99 -11.19
CA ARG A 41 -11.12 -9.97 -12.34
C ARG A 41 -11.86 -11.30 -12.55
N SER A 42 -11.32 -12.41 -12.06
CA SER A 42 -11.94 -13.74 -12.13
C SER A 42 -12.78 -14.09 -10.89
N GLY A 43 -13.11 -13.12 -10.04
CA GLY A 43 -13.93 -13.31 -8.85
C GLY A 43 -13.15 -13.58 -7.56
N GLY A 44 -11.81 -13.47 -7.59
CA GLY A 44 -10.99 -13.46 -6.38
C GLY A 44 -11.04 -12.14 -5.61
N SER A 45 -10.39 -12.08 -4.45
CA SER A 45 -10.33 -10.87 -3.61
C SER A 45 -9.80 -9.66 -4.39
N ALA A 46 -10.43 -8.50 -4.19
CA ALA A 46 -10.04 -7.26 -4.83
C ALA A 46 -8.73 -6.72 -4.24
N LEU A 47 -7.90 -6.11 -5.07
CA LEU A 47 -6.71 -5.38 -4.62
C LEU A 47 -7.12 -3.98 -4.12
N LEU A 48 -7.24 -3.84 -2.80
CA LEU A 48 -7.66 -2.60 -2.14
C LEU A 48 -6.52 -1.59 -1.97
N GLY A 49 -5.27 -2.06 -1.99
CA GLY A 49 -4.13 -1.18 -1.89
C GLY A 49 -2.80 -1.87 -1.60
N TYR A 50 -1.88 -1.10 -1.04
CA TYR A 50 -0.48 -1.49 -0.87
C TYR A 50 -0.05 -1.28 0.58
N PHE A 51 0.98 -2.02 0.99
CA PHE A 51 1.64 -1.80 2.26
C PHE A 51 3.14 -1.94 2.10
N HIS A 52 3.90 -1.18 2.87
CA HIS A 52 5.34 -1.27 3.00
C HIS A 52 5.78 -0.89 4.40
N SER A 53 7.05 -1.13 4.73
CA SER A 53 7.62 -0.84 6.04
C SER A 53 8.63 0.30 5.98
N HIS A 54 8.64 1.16 6.99
CA HIS A 54 9.68 2.14 7.25
C HIS A 54 10.57 1.65 8.40
N PRO A 55 11.81 1.22 8.12
CA PRO A 55 12.76 0.82 9.17
C PRO A 55 13.14 1.96 10.12
N SER A 56 12.96 3.21 9.70
CA SER A 56 13.24 4.41 10.51
C SER A 56 12.29 4.59 11.70
N GLY A 57 11.14 3.92 11.71
CA GLY A 57 10.15 4.05 12.77
C GLY A 57 8.99 5.02 12.47
N ASP A 58 9.07 5.80 11.39
CA ASP A 58 8.01 6.75 11.01
C ASP A 58 6.91 6.08 10.20
N ILE A 59 5.66 6.28 10.59
CA ILE A 59 4.48 5.78 9.88
C ILE A 59 3.89 6.80 8.89
N ALA A 60 4.42 8.02 8.84
CA ALA A 60 4.05 9.01 7.86
C ALA A 60 4.63 8.69 6.47
N PRO A 61 3.88 8.91 5.38
CA PRO A 61 4.40 8.77 4.03
C PRO A 61 5.47 9.84 3.78
N SER A 62 6.54 9.44 3.12
CA SER A 62 7.58 10.34 2.65
C SER A 62 7.18 11.05 1.35
N VAL A 63 7.96 12.05 0.95
CA VAL A 63 7.86 12.67 -0.38
C VAL A 63 8.09 11.64 -1.50
N THR A 64 9.00 10.68 -1.28
CA THR A 64 9.27 9.60 -2.23
C THR A 64 8.08 8.67 -2.39
N ASP A 65 7.37 8.36 -1.30
CA ASP A 65 6.12 7.58 -1.37
C ASP A 65 5.08 8.33 -2.21
N ALA A 66 4.95 9.64 -2.02
CA ALA A 66 3.96 10.45 -2.74
C ALA A 66 4.21 10.54 -4.24
N ALA A 67 5.49 10.65 -4.62
CA ALA A 67 5.92 10.67 -6.02
C ALA A 67 5.68 9.34 -6.74
N ARG A 68 5.66 8.22 -6.00
CA ARG A 68 5.53 6.87 -6.57
C ARG A 68 4.13 6.27 -6.43
N ALA A 69 3.30 6.84 -5.57
CA ALA A 69 1.90 6.47 -5.44
C ALA A 69 1.07 7.09 -6.56
N ALA A 70 0.19 6.29 -7.16
CA ALA A 70 -0.84 6.79 -8.05
C ALA A 70 -2.00 7.45 -7.25
N PRO A 71 -2.66 8.50 -7.79
CA PRO A 71 -3.89 9.10 -7.22
C PRO A 71 -5.14 8.22 -7.40
N ASP A 72 -5.02 6.91 -7.21
CA ASP A 72 -6.03 5.94 -7.63
C ASP A 72 -7.05 5.57 -6.54
N GLY A 73 -7.10 6.30 -5.43
CA GLY A 73 -8.05 6.06 -4.34
C GLY A 73 -7.72 4.81 -3.50
N ARG A 74 -6.55 4.20 -3.68
CA ARG A 74 -6.17 2.97 -2.99
C ARG A 74 -5.63 3.23 -1.60
N LEU A 75 -5.73 2.20 -0.77
CA LEU A 75 -5.13 2.16 0.55
C LEU A 75 -3.61 2.12 0.46
N TRP A 76 -2.96 2.86 1.35
CA TRP A 76 -1.54 2.80 1.62
C TRP A 76 -1.32 2.63 3.11
N ILE A 77 -0.81 1.47 3.51
CA ILE A 77 -0.44 1.18 4.90
C ILE A 77 1.08 1.24 5.05
N ILE A 78 1.54 2.04 6.00
CA ILE A 78 2.96 2.18 6.30
C ILE A 78 3.20 1.59 7.69
N ALA A 79 3.98 0.51 7.74
CA ALA A 79 4.29 -0.19 8.97
C ALA A 79 5.65 0.25 9.53
N ALA A 80 5.70 0.48 10.83
CA ALA A 80 6.91 0.71 11.60
C ALA A 80 6.89 -0.22 12.83
N PRO A 81 8.02 -0.42 13.53
CA PRO A 81 8.03 -1.17 14.78
C PRO A 81 6.98 -0.65 15.77
N GLY A 82 5.96 -1.47 16.06
CA GLY A 82 4.89 -1.14 17.02
C GLY A 82 3.80 -0.18 16.53
N ALA A 83 3.85 0.28 15.26
CA ALA A 83 2.88 1.26 14.76
C ALA A 83 2.53 1.02 13.28
N ILE A 84 1.31 1.43 12.91
CA ILE A 84 0.87 1.46 11.50
C ILE A 84 0.20 2.80 11.20
N GLY A 85 0.56 3.39 10.07
CA GLY A 85 -0.12 4.52 9.46
C GLY A 85 -1.01 4.02 8.32
N ALA A 86 -2.18 4.63 8.15
CA ALA A 86 -3.10 4.26 7.08
C ALA A 86 -3.58 5.51 6.33
N TYR A 87 -3.51 5.42 5.01
CA TYR A 87 -3.78 6.52 4.10
C TYR A 87 -4.59 6.05 2.90
N VAL A 88 -5.31 6.97 2.28
CA VAL A 88 -5.91 6.81 0.95
C VAL A 88 -5.22 7.77 0.00
N THR A 89 -4.86 7.29 -1.19
CA THR A 89 -4.24 8.12 -2.23
C THR A 89 -5.28 8.98 -2.95
N GLY A 90 -4.88 10.19 -3.33
CA GLY A 90 -5.69 11.11 -4.14
C GLY A 90 -4.82 12.21 -4.76
N GLU A 91 -5.46 13.27 -5.24
CA GLU A 91 -4.79 14.45 -5.83
C GLU A 91 -4.45 15.52 -4.78
N THR A 92 -4.84 15.30 -3.52
CA THR A 92 -4.63 16.24 -2.41
C THR A 92 -4.22 15.48 -1.13
N GLY A 93 -3.82 16.22 -0.10
CA GLY A 93 -3.41 15.68 1.20
C GLY A 93 -1.93 15.89 1.48
N LEU A 94 -1.40 15.12 2.44
CA LEU A 94 0.01 15.14 2.78
C LEU A 94 0.85 14.82 1.55
N HIS A 95 1.84 15.68 1.29
CA HIS A 95 2.68 15.64 0.09
C HIS A 95 1.88 15.64 -1.23
N GLY A 96 0.67 16.21 -1.23
CA GLY A 96 -0.22 16.25 -2.40
C GLY A 96 -0.78 14.89 -2.81
N ARG A 97 -0.73 13.89 -1.91
CA ARG A 97 -1.09 12.50 -2.26
C ARG A 97 -1.93 11.80 -1.21
N PHE A 98 -1.60 11.95 0.07
CA PHE A 98 -2.08 11.04 1.11
C PHE A 98 -3.06 11.73 2.05
N ARG A 99 -4.27 11.20 2.12
CA ARG A 99 -5.24 11.57 3.16
C ARG A 99 -5.23 10.51 4.26
N PRO A 100 -4.97 10.87 5.53
CA PRO A 100 -4.97 9.90 6.62
C PRO A 100 -6.36 9.31 6.84
N ILE A 101 -6.41 8.05 7.25
CA ILE A 101 -7.61 7.33 7.65
C ILE A 101 -7.36 6.50 8.91
N THR A 102 -8.43 6.11 9.60
CA THR A 102 -8.35 5.21 10.76
C THR A 102 -8.72 3.79 10.34
N LEU A 103 -7.87 2.83 10.68
CA LEU A 103 -8.22 1.41 10.58
C LEU A 103 -9.03 1.00 11.81
N LYS A 104 -10.08 0.21 11.57
CA LYS A 104 -10.88 -0.40 12.64
C LYS A 104 -10.70 -1.91 12.58
N ARG A 105 -10.45 -2.51 13.74
CA ARG A 105 -10.49 -3.96 13.89
C ARG A 105 -11.94 -4.39 14.11
N PHE A 106 -12.32 -5.48 13.48
CA PHE A 106 -13.63 -6.13 13.57
C PHE A 106 -13.45 -7.55 14.08
#